data_AF-A0A212QSZ5-F1
#
_entry.id   AF-A0A212QSZ5-F1
#
_cell.length_a   1.000
_cell.length_b   1.000
_cell.length_c   1.000
_cell.angle_alpha   90.00
_cell.angle_beta   90.00
_cell.angle_gamma   90.00
#
_symmetry.space_group_name_H-M   'P 1'
#
loop_
_entity.id
_entity.type
_entity.pdbx_description
1 polymer ?
#
loop_
_entity_poly.entity_id
_entity_poly.type
_entity_poly.pdbx_seq_one_letter_code
_entity_poly.pdbx_strand_id
1 'polypeptide(L)'
;MITKKLSSNDILNEFDAANDDGRRPGEIATWLREEISELQPVVTAAVLVTAAFRLKDERGLVVALRRLATAVDVLETQRECD
;
A
#
# COMPACT_ATOMS: atom_id res chain seq x y z
N MET A 1 -26.96 -11.65 -29.71
CA MET A 1 -25.79 -11.00 -29.10
C MET A 1 -26.31 -9.92 -28.16
N ILE A 2 -26.55 -10.27 -26.89
CA ILE A 2 -27.21 -9.41 -25.90
C ILE A 2 -26.11 -8.75 -25.08
N THR A 3 -25.94 -7.44 -25.21
CA THR A 3 -25.05 -6.65 -24.33
C THR A 3 -25.75 -6.45 -23.00
N LYS A 4 -25.39 -7.27 -22.00
CA LYS A 4 -25.85 -7.09 -20.63
C LYS A 4 -25.25 -5.78 -20.12
N LYS A 5 -26.04 -4.69 -20.07
CA LYS A 5 -25.62 -3.47 -19.38
C LYS A 5 -25.47 -3.84 -17.91
N LEU A 6 -24.24 -3.89 -17.41
CA LEU A 6 -24.01 -3.95 -15.97
C LEU A 6 -24.66 -2.70 -15.36
N SER A 7 -25.62 -2.92 -14.47
CA SER A 7 -26.22 -1.84 -13.70
C SER A 7 -25.17 -1.31 -12.72
N SER A 8 -25.18 -0.02 -12.40
CA SER A 8 -24.28 0.55 -11.39
C SER A 8 -24.36 -0.16 -10.03
N ASN A 9 -25.50 -0.81 -9.74
CA ASN A 9 -25.66 -1.64 -8.55
C ASN A 9 -24.92 -2.99 -8.62
N ASP A 10 -24.71 -3.54 -9.81
CA ASP A 10 -23.94 -4.78 -9.98
C ASP A 10 -22.44 -4.51 -9.76
N ILE A 11 -21.95 -3.34 -10.20
CA ILE A 11 -20.55 -2.91 -10.01
C ILE A 11 -20.25 -2.64 -8.53
N LEU A 12 -21.18 -2.01 -7.81
CA LEU A 12 -21.04 -1.78 -6.37
C LEU A 12 -21.06 -3.09 -5.58
N ASN A 13 -21.94 -4.03 -5.94
CA ASN A 13 -21.99 -5.36 -5.31
C ASN A 13 -20.72 -6.19 -5.57
N GLU A 14 -20.12 -6.08 -6.76
CA GLU A 14 -18.88 -6.81 -7.08
C GLU A 14 -17.66 -6.22 -6.34
N PHE A 15 -17.67 -4.91 -6.09
CA PHE A 15 -16.65 -4.25 -5.27
C PHE A 15 -16.79 -4.62 -3.78
N ASP A 16 -18.01 -4.71 -3.26
CA ASP A 16 -18.29 -5.19 -1.90
C ASP A 16 -17.94 -6.69 -1.75
N ALA A 17 -18.25 -7.52 -2.74
CA ALA A 17 -17.95 -8.96 -2.71
C ALA A 17 -16.45 -9.27 -2.82
N ALA A 18 -15.66 -8.45 -3.52
CA ALA A 18 -14.21 -8.57 -3.59
C ALA A 18 -13.51 -8.18 -2.27
N ASN A 19 -14.23 -7.47 -1.40
CA ASN A 19 -13.73 -6.97 -0.12
C ASN A 19 -14.42 -7.64 1.10
N ASP A 20 -15.26 -8.65 0.86
CA ASP A 20 -15.98 -9.39 1.89
C ASP A 20 -15.09 -10.48 2.51
N ASP A 21 -14.18 -10.05 3.37
CA ASP A 21 -13.46 -10.96 4.27
C ASP A 21 -14.27 -11.30 5.55
N GLY A 22 -15.55 -10.89 5.61
CA GLY A 22 -16.42 -11.06 6.76
C GLY A 22 -16.15 -10.10 7.94
N ARG A 23 -15.17 -9.19 7.85
CA ARG A 23 -14.90 -8.18 8.89
C ARG A 23 -15.98 -7.12 8.94
N ARG A 24 -16.35 -6.75 10.16
CA ARG A 24 -17.25 -5.63 10.41
C ARG A 24 -16.58 -4.31 10.01
N PRO A 25 -17.33 -3.25 9.65
CA PRO A 25 -16.74 -1.97 9.23
C PRO A 25 -15.67 -1.39 10.18
N GLY A 26 -15.82 -1.59 11.49
CA GLY A 26 -14.82 -1.17 12.49
C GLY A 26 -13.53 -2.01 12.48
N GLU A 27 -13.62 -3.29 12.10
CA GLU A 27 -12.47 -4.20 11.97
C GLU A 27 -11.69 -3.90 10.69
N ILE A 28 -12.39 -3.56 9.59
CA ILE A 28 -11.76 -3.08 8.34
C ILE A 28 -10.95 -1.81 8.59
N ALA A 29 -11.54 -0.83 9.28
CA ALA A 29 -10.84 0.43 9.57
C ALA A 29 -9.61 0.24 10.47
N THR A 30 -9.63 -0.76 11.35
CA THR A 30 -8.51 -1.09 12.24
C THR A 30 -7.40 -1.77 11.45
N TRP A 31 -7.74 -2.80 10.68
CA TRP A 31 -6.79 -3.49 9.80
C TRP A 31 -6.14 -2.55 8.77
N LEU A 32 -6.93 -1.72 8.09
CA LEU A 32 -6.38 -0.75 7.14
C LEU A 32 -5.41 0.24 7.81
N ARG A 33 -5.67 0.61 9.08
CA ARG A 33 -4.76 1.50 9.82
C ARG A 33 -3.45 0.79 10.14
N GLU A 34 -3.49 -0.49 10.48
CA GLU A 34 -2.30 -1.32 10.72
C GLU A 34 -1.50 -1.47 9.42
N GLU A 35 -2.16 -1.85 8.32
CA GLU A 35 -1.55 -1.97 6.99
C GLU A 35 -0.88 -0.65 6.55
N ILE A 36 -1.55 0.48 6.75
CA ILE A 36 -0.99 1.80 6.44
C ILE A 36 0.22 2.08 7.35
N SER A 37 0.15 1.75 8.63
CA SER A 37 1.24 1.98 9.59
C SER A 37 2.49 1.20 9.20
N GLU A 38 2.34 -0.05 8.75
CA GLU A 38 3.43 -0.90 8.28
C GLU A 38 4.07 -0.38 6.99
N LEU A 39 3.25 0.10 6.05
CA LEU A 39 3.73 0.59 4.75
C LEU A 39 4.30 2.01 4.79
N GLN A 40 3.94 2.82 5.81
CA GLN A 40 4.30 4.23 5.90
C GLN A 40 5.83 4.50 5.81
N PRO A 41 6.72 3.71 6.46
CA PRO A 41 8.17 3.86 6.31
C PRO A 41 8.66 3.63 4.88
N VAL A 42 8.14 2.61 4.20
CA VAL A 42 8.51 2.27 2.81
C VAL A 42 8.11 3.40 1.85
N VAL A 43 6.86 3.85 1.94
CA VAL A 43 6.34 4.94 1.12
C VAL A 43 7.14 6.23 1.37
N THR A 44 7.42 6.55 2.63
CA THR A 44 8.21 7.73 3.00
C THR A 44 9.62 7.67 2.39
N ALA A 45 10.30 6.53 2.49
CA ALA A 45 11.62 6.37 1.91
C ALA A 45 11.60 6.47 0.36
N ALA A 46 10.59 5.89 -0.30
CA ALA A 46 10.41 5.99 -1.75
C ALA A 46 10.19 7.43 -2.23
N VAL A 47 9.43 8.23 -1.47
CA VAL A 47 9.25 9.67 -1.74
C VAL A 47 10.59 10.41 -1.61
N LEU A 48 11.40 10.11 -0.59
CA LEU A 48 12.72 10.72 -0.42
C LEU A 48 13.68 10.35 -1.55
N VAL A 49 13.66 9.10 -2.02
CA VAL A 49 14.43 8.66 -3.21
C VAL A 49 14.04 9.49 -4.42
N THR A 50 12.73 9.63 -4.66
CA THR A 50 12.21 10.41 -5.79
C THR A 50 12.62 11.88 -5.70
N ALA A 51 12.56 12.47 -4.51
CA ALA A 51 12.96 13.85 -4.28
C ALA A 51 14.47 14.06 -4.52
N ALA A 52 15.32 13.21 -3.92
CA ALA A 52 16.77 13.29 -4.06
C ALA A 52 17.21 13.11 -5.53
N PHE A 53 16.59 12.17 -6.25
CA PHE A 53 16.84 11.97 -7.67
C PHE A 53 16.49 13.21 -8.49
N ARG A 54 15.31 13.81 -8.27
CA ARG A 54 14.89 15.04 -8.98
C ARG A 54 15.78 16.24 -8.69
N LEU A 55 16.26 16.36 -7.47
CA LEU A 55 17.17 17.43 -7.05
C LEU A 55 18.63 17.18 -7.47
N LYS A 56 18.94 16.01 -8.05
CA LYS A 56 20.30 15.55 -8.36
C LYS A 56 21.21 15.58 -7.13
N ASP A 57 20.63 15.35 -5.95
CA ASP A 57 21.38 15.19 -4.70
C ASP A 57 21.87 13.75 -4.61
N GLU A 58 23.06 13.49 -5.14
CA GLU A 58 23.65 12.14 -5.17
C GLU A 58 23.85 11.56 -3.77
N ARG A 59 24.27 12.39 -2.81
CA ARG A 59 24.49 11.95 -1.43
C ARG A 59 23.16 11.64 -0.75
N GLY A 60 22.18 12.52 -0.91
CA GLY A 60 20.81 12.31 -0.42
C GLY A 60 20.17 11.08 -1.04
N LEU A 61 20.42 10.81 -2.32
CA LEU A 61 19.89 9.66 -3.04
C LEU A 61 20.42 8.34 -2.45
N VAL A 62 21.73 8.24 -2.21
CA VAL A 62 22.32 7.05 -1.58
C VAL A 62 21.76 6.84 -0.17
N VAL A 63 21.58 7.90 0.61
CA VAL A 63 20.98 7.79 1.95
C VAL A 63 19.51 7.35 1.88
N ALA A 64 18.73 7.91 0.96
CA ALA A 64 17.33 7.56 0.78
C ALA A 64 17.15 6.12 0.30
N LEU A 65 17.99 5.65 -0.63
CA LEU A 65 17.99 4.27 -1.12
C LEU A 65 18.32 3.28 0.00
N ARG A 66 19.29 3.59 0.86
CA ARG A 66 19.59 2.76 2.04
C ARG A 66 18.40 2.67 2.99
N ARG A 67 17.74 3.80 3.25
CA ARG A 67 16.53 3.83 4.08
C ARG A 67 15.40 3.02 3.47
N LEU A 68 15.23 3.09 2.16
CA LEU A 68 14.22 2.30 1.45
C LEU A 68 14.52 0.80 1.56
N ALA A 69 15.77 0.40 1.33
CA ALA A 69 16.18 -1.00 1.48
C ALA A 69 15.93 -1.51 2.90
N THR A 70 16.30 -0.75 3.93
CA THR A 70 16.03 -1.13 5.34
C THR A 70 14.53 -1.21 5.65
N ALA A 71 13.72 -0.27 5.14
CA ALA A 71 12.28 -0.29 5.38
C ALA A 71 11.60 -1.49 4.72
N VAL A 72 12.05 -1.88 3.52
CA VAL A 72 11.56 -3.08 2.83
C VAL A 72 11.98 -4.35 3.58
N ASP A 73 13.24 -4.46 4.00
CA ASP A 73 13.75 -5.60 4.76
C ASP A 73 12.98 -5.84 6.07
N VAL A 74 12.66 -4.76 6.79
CA VAL A 74 11.82 -4.84 8.00
C VAL A 74 10.41 -5.30 7.67
N LEU A 75 9.80 -4.77 6.61
CA LEU A 75 8.45 -5.15 6.19
C LEU A 75 8.38 -6.63 5.76
N GLU A 76 9.37 -7.09 4.99
CA GLU A 76 9.50 -8.48 4.57
C GLU A 76 9.65 -9.39 5.80
N THR A 77 10.54 -9.04 6.73
CA THR A 77 10.74 -9.80 7.97
C THR A 77 9.46 -9.90 8.81
N GLN A 78 8.70 -8.80 8.91
CA GLN A 78 7.42 -8.79 9.63
C GLN A 78 6.40 -9.72 8.98
N ARG A 79 6.26 -9.65 7.65
CA ARG A 79 5.31 -10.47 6.88
C ARG A 79 5.69 -11.94 6.75
N GLU A 80 6.97 -12.27 6.88
CA GLU A 80 7.43 -13.66 6.93
C GLU A 80 7.21 -14.31 8.31
N CYS A 81 7.00 -13.51 9.35
CA CYS A 81 6.76 -13.98 10.72
C CYS A 81 5.27 -14.09 11.10
N ASP A 82 4.37 -13.53 10.29
CA ASP A 82 2.90 -13.59 10.44
C ASP A 82 2.29 -14.79 9.70
#